data_AF-A0A7V8KRW4-F1
#
_entry.id   AF-A0A7V8KRW4-F1
#
_cell.length_a   1.000
_cell.length_b   1.000
_cell.length_c   1.000
_cell.angle_alpha   90.00
_cell.angle_beta   90.00
_cell.angle_gamma   90.00
#
_symmetry.space_group_name_H-M   'P 1'
#
loop_
_entity.id
_entity.type
_entity.pdbx_description
1 polymer ?
#
loop_
_entity_poly.entity_id
_entity_poly.type
_entity_poly.pdbx_seq_one_letter_code
_entity_poly.pdbx_strand_id
1 'polypeptide(L)' 'MLVEQRKLSGKSQEDLAKYCGVSKSSVSKWENGTTRPSICQLPKIANFYKITIQKLLTGKEKYE' A
#
# COMPACT_ATOMS: atom_id res chain seq x y z
N MET A 1 7.91 3.20 2.40
CA MET A 1 6.73 3.55 1.57
C MET A 1 5.41 3.04 2.13
N LEU A 2 5.01 1.77 1.91
CA LEU A 2 3.77 1.23 2.50
C LEU A 2 3.80 1.22 4.02
N VAL A 3 4.92 0.79 4.60
CA VAL A 3 5.16 0.83 6.06
C VAL A 3 5.00 2.24 6.64
N GLU A 4 5.49 3.26 5.93
CA GLU A 4 5.41 4.65 6.39
C GLU A 4 3.98 5.14 6.36
N GLN A 5 3.24 4.88 5.26
CA GLN A 5 1.84 5.24 5.19
C GLN A 5 0.99 4.51 6.21
N ARG A 6 1.32 3.25 6.50
CA ARG A 6 0.69 2.46 7.56
C ARG A 6 0.91 3.08 8.93
N LYS A 7 2.14 3.54 9.23
CA LYS A 7 2.48 4.24 10.47
C LYS A 7 1.79 5.60 10.58
N LEU A 8 1.76 6.39 9.51
CA LEU A 8 1.12 7.71 9.46
C LEU A 8 -0.40 7.64 9.62
N SER A 9 -1.02 6.62 9.03
CA SER A 9 -2.48 6.43 9.09
C SER A 9 -2.96 5.63 10.31
N GLY A 10 -2.04 5.12 11.14
CA GLY A 10 -2.36 4.29 12.31
C GLY A 10 -3.07 2.98 11.98
N LYS A 11 -3.01 2.52 10.72
CA LYS A 11 -3.68 1.29 10.27
C LYS A 11 -2.83 0.05 10.53
N SER A 12 -3.46 -1.11 10.61
CA SER A 12 -2.75 -2.39 10.67
C SER A 12 -2.55 -3.01 9.28
N GLN A 13 -1.65 -3.99 9.18
CA GLN A 13 -1.50 -4.79 7.95
C GLN A 13 -2.77 -5.60 7.67
N GLU A 14 -3.50 -6.00 8.71
CA GLU A 14 -4.76 -6.74 8.60
C GLU A 14 -5.87 -5.87 8.03
N ASP A 15 -5.92 -4.58 8.37
CA ASP A 15 -6.91 -3.65 7.81
C ASP A 15 -6.72 -3.51 6.30
N LEU A 16 -5.48 -3.30 5.85
CA LEU A 16 -5.18 -3.22 4.43
C LEU A 16 -5.46 -4.56 3.73
N ALA A 17 -5.09 -5.68 4.35
CA ALA A 17 -5.32 -7.00 3.80
C ALA A 17 -6.82 -7.28 3.58
N LYS A 18 -7.64 -6.98 4.60
CA LYS A 18 -9.10 -7.09 4.56
C LYS A 18 -9.70 -6.18 3.49
N TYR A 19 -9.22 -4.94 3.37
CA TYR A 19 -9.70 -3.99 2.36
C TYR A 19 -9.33 -4.43 0.92
N CYS A 20 -8.12 -4.93 0.73
CA CYS A 20 -7.64 -5.39 -0.57
C CYS A 20 -8.19 -6.77 -0.97
N GLY A 21 -8.71 -7.55 -0.02
CA GLY A 21 -9.15 -8.93 -0.21
C GLY A 21 -7.98 -9.89 -0.37
N VAL A 22 -6.90 -9.68 0.40
CA VAL A 22 -5.68 -10.50 0.37
C VAL A 22 -5.32 -11.00 1.76
N SER A 23 -4.33 -11.87 1.86
CA SER A 23 -3.79 -12.28 3.16
C SER A 23 -2.90 -11.19 3.77
N LYS A 24 -2.82 -11.14 5.10
CA LYS A 24 -1.85 -10.31 5.85
C LYS A 24 -0.42 -10.56 5.36
N SER A 25 -0.10 -11.81 5.03
CA SER A 25 1.22 -12.18 4.49
C SER A 25 1.51 -11.54 3.12
N SER A 26 0.51 -11.34 2.25
CA SER A 26 0.68 -10.57 1.02
C SER A 26 1.10 -9.14 1.31
N VAL A 27 0.43 -8.48 2.27
CA VAL A 27 0.75 -7.11 2.66
C VAL A 27 2.17 -7.00 3.22
N SER A 28 2.57 -7.93 4.11
CA SER A 28 3.94 -7.95 4.63
C SER A 28 4.99 -8.13 3.53
N LYS A 29 4.72 -8.98 2.53
CA LYS A 29 5.62 -9.14 1.37
C LYS A 29 5.69 -7.88 0.50
N TRP A 30 4.61 -7.10 0.40
CA TRP A 30 4.63 -5.81 -0.29
C TRP A 30 5.47 -4.78 0.46
N GLU A 31 5.30 -4.73 1.78
CA GLU A 31 6.03 -3.82 2.66
C GLU A 31 7.53 -4.11 2.69
N ASN A 32 7.91 -5.39 2.65
CA ASN A 32 9.30 -5.83 2.62
C ASN A 32 9.89 -5.91 1.20
N GLY A 33 9.14 -5.53 0.16
CA GLY A 33 9.60 -5.55 -1.24
C GLY A 33 9.76 -6.93 -1.87
N THR A 34 9.40 -8.01 -1.17
CA THR A 34 9.47 -9.40 -1.67
C THR A 34 8.54 -9.63 -2.86
N THR A 35 7.37 -8.98 -2.86
CA THR A 35 6.41 -9.03 -3.97
C THR A 35 5.84 -7.65 -4.21
N ARG A 36 5.36 -7.38 -5.42
CA ARG A 36 4.65 -6.13 -5.72
C ARG A 36 3.14 -6.35 -5.71
N PRO A 37 2.35 -5.38 -5.24
CA PRO A 37 0.90 -5.41 -5.43
C PRO A 37 0.58 -5.39 -6.93
N SER A 38 -0.42 -6.16 -7.32
CA SER A 38 -0.93 -6.21 -8.70
C SER A 38 -1.58 -4.88 -9.11
N ILE A 39 -1.74 -4.68 -10.42
CA ILE A 39 -2.39 -3.50 -10.99
C ILE A 39 -3.80 -3.25 -10.41
N CYS A 40 -4.53 -4.32 -10.06
CA CYS A 40 -5.85 -4.22 -9.44
C CYS A 40 -5.81 -3.85 -7.95
N GLN A 41 -4.69 -4.10 -7.26
CA GLN A 41 -4.50 -3.78 -5.85
C GLN A 41 -4.03 -2.34 -5.66
N LEU A 42 -3.22 -1.81 -6.57
CA LEU A 42 -2.72 -0.43 -6.55
C LEU A 42 -3.82 0.62 -6.29
N PRO A 43 -4.95 0.67 -7.05
CA PRO A 43 -6.01 1.65 -6.79
C PRO A 43 -6.70 1.43 -5.44
N LYS A 44 -6.82 0.18 -4.97
CA LYS A 44 -7.39 -0.11 -3.64
C LYS A 44 -6.50 0.44 -2.54
N ILE A 45 -5.20 0.17 -2.62
CA ILE A 45 -4.21 0.64 -1.64
C ILE A 45 -4.17 2.17 -1.63
N ALA A 46 -4.15 2.79 -2.82
CA ALA A 46 -4.18 4.24 -2.97
C ALA A 46 -5.42 4.86 -2.31
N ASN A 47 -6.62 4.30 -2.57
CA ASN A 47 -7.85 4.78 -1.94
C ASN A 47 -7.89 4.54 -0.42
N PHE A 48 -7.36 3.42 0.05
CA PHE A 48 -7.30 3.08 1.47
C PHE A 48 -6.48 4.11 2.27
N TYR A 49 -5.33 4.52 1.74
CA TYR A 49 -4.47 5.54 2.36
C TYR A 49 -4.77 6.97 1.91
N LYS A 50 -5.76 7.18 1.03
CA LYS A 50 -6.10 8.48 0.43
C LYS A 50 -4.90 9.18 -0.22
N ILE A 51 -4.07 8.41 -0.92
CA ILE A 51 -2.91 8.90 -1.69
C ILE A 51 -3.05 8.56 -3.17
N THR A 52 -2.20 9.13 -4.01
CA THR A 52 -2.11 8.76 -5.42
C THR A 52 -1.34 7.45 -5.60
N ILE A 53 -1.67 6.69 -6.66
CA ILE A 53 -0.92 5.48 -7.06
C ILE A 53 0.55 5.83 -7.31
N GLN A 54 0.81 7.03 -7.84
CA GLN A 54 2.16 7.54 -8.07
C GLN A 54 2.95 7.64 -6.75
N LYS A 55 2.37 8.25 -5.71
CA LYS A 55 2.98 8.32 -4.37
C LYS A 55 3.20 6.93 -3.77
N LEU A 56 2.35 5.95 -4.10
CA LEU A 56 2.51 4.55 -3.71
C LEU A 56 3.63 3.81 -4.46
N LEU A 57 4.06 4.27 -5.64
CA LEU A 57 5.09 3.62 -6.46
C LEU A 57 6.46 4.32 -6.37
N THR A 58 6.48 5.65 -6.39
CA THR A 58 7.70 6.46 -6.48
C THR A 58 8.03 7.18 -5.17
N GLY A 59 7.05 7.38 -4.29
CA GLY A 59 7.25 8.03 -2.99
C GLY A 59 7.29 9.54 -3.09
N LYS A 60 7.20 10.03 -4.31
CA LYS A 60 7.10 11.42 -4.66
C LYS A 60 5.67 11.73 -5.04
N GLU A 61 5.21 12.89 -4.63
CA GLU A 61 3.88 13.39 -4.96
C GLU A 61 3.84 14.08 -6.33
N LYS A 62 5.01 14.39 -6.92
CA LYS A 62 5.19 15.00 -8.23
C LYS A 62 6.30 14.32 -9.02
N TYR A 63 6.15 14.26 -10.35
CA TYR A 63 7.28 14.10 -11.26
C TYR A 63 7.98 15.46 -11.32
N GLU A 64 9.21 15.52 -10.84
CA GLU A 64 10.16 16.58 -11.19
C GLU A 64 10.98 16.11 -12.40
#